data_AF-A0A087DZE6-F1
#
_entry.id   AF-A0A087DZE6-F1
#
_cell.length_a   1.000
_cell.length_b   1.000
_cell.length_c   1.000
_cell.angle_alpha   90.00
_cell.angle_beta   90.00
_cell.angle_gamma   90.00
#
_symmetry.space_group_name_H-M   'P 1'
#
loop_
_entity.id
_entity.type
_entity.pdbx_description
1 polymer ?
#
loop_
_entity_poly.entity_id
_entity_poly.type
_entity_poly.pdbx_seq_one_letter_code
_entity_poly.pdbx_strand_id
1 'polypeptide(L)'
;MKHNSELDNQIKLFFGFDEDSVSRKEYQTMEEHTACLVDEYGWDAVRQAFFRYVQAECKTSDDIARVGFRYEFLGWNKKAIPDPYEFLGYLYYKAGFRKASPDAAHALDDLCITVLPASGYPEANIYYHPYYAAEADPKMIDAVERWRQRETGEETPK
;
A
#
# COMPACT_ATOMS: atom_id res chain seq x y z
N MET A 1 3.55 24.73 -1.14
CA MET A 1 4.17 24.09 0.04
C MET A 1 3.19 23.81 1.18
N LYS A 2 2.28 24.73 1.59
CA LYS A 2 1.32 24.48 2.69
C LYS A 2 0.28 23.36 2.44
N HIS A 3 -0.18 23.17 1.20
CA HIS A 3 -1.14 22.10 0.88
C HIS A 3 -0.58 20.68 1.05
N ASN A 4 0.71 20.47 0.77
CA ASN A 4 1.31 19.14 0.90
C ASN A 4 1.53 18.75 2.36
N SER A 5 1.89 19.71 3.23
CA SER A 5 2.05 19.44 4.67
C SER A 5 0.72 19.11 5.35
N GLU A 6 -0.38 19.73 4.92
CA GLU A 6 -1.70 19.43 5.47
C GLU A 6 -2.17 18.03 5.07
N LEU A 7 -2.07 17.69 3.78
CA LEU A 7 -2.39 16.35 3.29
C LEU A 7 -1.55 15.27 3.99
N ASP A 8 -0.23 15.48 4.11
CA ASP A 8 0.66 14.53 4.80
C ASP A 8 0.25 14.32 6.26
N ASN A 9 -0.18 15.38 6.96
CA ASN A 9 -0.66 15.29 8.34
C ASN A 9 -1.97 14.49 8.42
N GLN A 10 -2.91 14.70 7.49
CA GLN A 10 -4.19 13.99 7.48
C GLN A 10 -4.01 12.51 7.17
N ILE A 11 -3.13 12.17 6.22
CA ILE A 11 -2.71 10.78 5.97
C ILE A 11 -2.10 10.18 7.24
N LYS A 12 -1.16 10.87 7.88
CA LYS A 12 -0.52 10.38 9.11
C LYS A 12 -1.53 10.15 10.24
N LEU A 13 -2.51 11.05 10.37
CA LEU A 13 -3.57 10.94 11.38
C LEU A 13 -4.41 9.66 11.18
N PHE A 14 -4.83 9.37 9.95
CA PHE A 14 -5.65 8.18 9.68
C PHE A 14 -4.85 6.88 9.64
N PHE A 15 -3.65 6.86 9.09
CA PHE A 15 -2.88 5.61 8.97
C PHE A 15 -2.04 5.29 10.22
N GLY A 16 -1.80 6.28 11.08
CA GLY A 16 -0.95 6.17 12.26
C GLY A 16 -1.67 6.08 13.60
N PHE A 17 -2.99 6.26 13.68
CA PHE A 17 -3.70 6.12 14.95
C PHE A 17 -3.84 4.65 15.36
N ASP A 18 -3.84 4.44 16.68
CA ASP A 18 -4.12 3.16 17.33
C ASP A 18 -5.64 2.95 17.42
N GLU A 19 -6.15 1.82 16.94
CA GLU A 19 -7.59 1.54 16.86
C GLU A 19 -8.24 1.46 18.23
N ASP A 20 -7.49 1.01 19.23
CA ASP A 20 -7.96 0.96 20.62
C ASP A 20 -8.04 2.36 21.28
N SER A 21 -7.45 3.38 20.64
CA SER A 21 -7.41 4.76 21.16
C SER A 21 -8.58 5.64 20.73
N VAL A 22 -9.45 5.15 19.82
CA VAL A 22 -10.59 5.92 19.28
C VAL A 22 -11.88 5.13 19.36
N SER A 23 -13.00 5.83 19.54
CA SER A 23 -14.32 5.21 19.43
C SER A 23 -14.62 4.83 17.98
N ARG A 24 -15.52 3.85 17.78
CA ARG A 24 -16.02 3.49 16.45
C ARG A 24 -16.56 4.70 15.66
N LYS A 25 -17.21 5.64 16.33
CA LYS A 25 -17.78 6.84 15.68
C LYS A 25 -16.68 7.80 15.21
N GLU A 26 -15.63 7.95 16.00
CA GLU A 26 -14.45 8.74 15.60
C GLU A 26 -13.75 8.08 14.43
N TYR A 27 -13.56 6.76 14.47
CA TYR A 27 -13.02 6.01 13.33
C TYR A 27 -13.81 6.22 12.04
N GLN A 28 -15.14 6.07 12.09
CA GLN A 28 -16.01 6.30 10.92
C GLN A 28 -15.88 7.73 10.38
N THR A 29 -15.85 8.73 11.27
CA THR A 29 -15.65 10.13 10.87
C THR A 29 -14.30 10.32 10.18
N MET A 30 -13.24 9.71 10.72
CA MET A 30 -11.91 9.80 10.13
C MET A 30 -11.82 9.07 8.80
N GLU A 31 -12.46 7.92 8.65
CA GLU A 31 -12.54 7.14 7.42
C GLU A 31 -13.25 7.93 6.31
N GLU A 32 -14.45 8.45 6.60
CA GLU A 32 -15.23 9.27 5.66
C GLU A 32 -14.43 10.51 5.22
N HIS A 33 -13.81 11.22 6.17
CA HIS A 33 -12.96 12.37 5.88
C HIS A 33 -11.76 11.98 5.01
N THR A 34 -11.09 10.86 5.33
CA THR A 34 -9.92 10.40 4.59
C THR A 34 -10.29 9.98 3.17
N ALA A 35 -11.45 9.35 2.97
CA ALA A 35 -11.94 9.00 1.64
C ALA A 35 -12.14 10.23 0.74
N CYS A 36 -12.65 11.34 1.32
CA CYS A 36 -12.89 12.61 0.63
C CYS A 36 -11.59 13.33 0.21
N LEU A 37 -10.42 12.99 0.76
CA LEU A 37 -9.15 13.63 0.35
C LEU A 37 -8.85 13.46 -1.12
N VAL A 38 -9.34 12.38 -1.73
CA VAL A 38 -9.17 12.15 -3.17
C VAL A 38 -9.93 13.19 -3.99
N ASP A 39 -11.09 13.64 -3.53
CA ASP A 39 -11.88 14.67 -4.20
C ASP A 39 -11.27 16.06 -3.99
N GLU A 40 -10.67 16.31 -2.83
CA GLU A 40 -10.04 17.59 -2.48
C GLU A 40 -8.66 17.81 -3.12
N TYR A 41 -7.81 16.78 -3.09
CA TYR A 41 -6.40 16.89 -3.49
C TYR A 41 -6.07 16.17 -4.79
N GLY A 42 -6.99 15.32 -5.28
CA GLY A 42 -6.76 14.45 -6.42
C GLY A 42 -6.00 13.17 -6.04
N TRP A 43 -6.27 12.11 -6.79
CA TRP A 43 -5.76 10.78 -6.48
C TRP A 43 -4.23 10.70 -6.40
N ASP A 44 -3.52 11.31 -7.34
CA ASP A 44 -2.07 11.21 -7.40
C ASP A 44 -1.38 11.84 -6.17
N ALA A 45 -1.86 13.01 -5.73
CA ALA A 45 -1.35 13.67 -4.52
C ALA A 45 -1.59 12.82 -3.26
N VAL A 46 -2.79 12.27 -3.10
CA VAL A 46 -3.17 11.41 -1.96
C VAL A 46 -2.31 10.14 -1.94
N ARG A 47 -2.18 9.46 -3.08
CA ARG A 47 -1.34 8.27 -3.22
C ARG A 47 0.11 8.55 -2.85
N GLN A 48 0.68 9.66 -3.33
CA GLN A 48 2.06 10.03 -3.01
C GLN A 48 2.23 10.36 -1.52
N ALA A 49 1.26 11.03 -0.89
CA ALA A 49 1.27 11.32 0.54
C ALA A 49 1.20 10.04 1.38
N PHE A 50 0.30 9.10 1.02
CA PHE A 50 0.26 7.76 1.60
C PHE A 50 1.61 7.05 1.46
N PHE A 51 2.20 7.04 0.27
CA PHE A 51 3.46 6.34 0.06
C PHE A 51 4.62 6.96 0.87
N ARG A 52 4.68 8.29 0.99
CA ARG A 52 5.62 8.98 1.89
C ARG A 52 5.42 8.58 3.35
N TYR A 53 4.17 8.48 3.82
CA TYR A 53 3.87 8.02 5.17
C TYR A 53 4.38 6.59 5.41
N VAL A 54 4.08 5.65 4.50
CA VAL A 54 4.58 4.27 4.62
C VAL A 54 6.11 4.24 4.62
N GLN A 55 6.76 5.05 3.78
CA GLN A 55 8.22 5.16 3.75
C GLN A 55 8.82 5.67 5.05
N ALA A 56 8.22 6.72 5.62
CA ALA A 56 8.71 7.36 6.82
C ALA A 56 8.44 6.52 8.08
N GLU A 57 7.24 5.96 8.22
CA GLU A 57 6.72 5.51 9.52
C GLU A 57 6.54 3.98 9.61
N CYS A 58 6.26 3.28 8.51
CA CYS A 58 6.04 1.82 8.55
C CYS A 58 7.36 1.07 8.47
N LYS A 59 7.72 0.32 9.53
CA LYS A 59 9.01 -0.39 9.64
C LYS A 59 8.87 -1.89 9.81
N THR A 60 7.66 -2.36 10.10
CA THR A 60 7.38 -3.76 10.42
C THR A 60 6.34 -4.35 9.48
N SER A 61 6.28 -5.69 9.45
CA SER A 61 5.22 -6.40 8.73
C SER A 61 3.82 -6.00 9.21
N ASP A 62 3.64 -5.81 10.52
CA ASP A 62 2.34 -5.46 11.10
C ASP A 62 1.93 -4.03 10.76
N ASP A 63 2.90 -3.11 10.59
CA ASP A 63 2.62 -1.79 10.02
C ASP A 63 2.06 -1.89 8.61
N ILE A 64 2.64 -2.77 7.77
CA ILE A 64 2.20 -2.98 6.40
C ILE A 64 0.80 -3.61 6.36
N ALA A 65 0.53 -4.59 7.22
CA ALA A 65 -0.81 -5.18 7.35
C ALA A 65 -1.86 -4.11 7.68
N ARG A 66 -1.60 -3.31 8.73
CA ARG A 66 -2.50 -2.23 9.18
C ARG A 66 -2.81 -1.24 8.06
N VAL A 67 -1.78 -0.72 7.39
CA VAL A 67 -2.01 0.27 6.32
C VAL A 67 -2.65 -0.38 5.09
N GLY A 68 -2.36 -1.65 4.81
CA GLY A 68 -2.94 -2.39 3.70
C GLY A 68 -4.45 -2.54 3.83
N PHE A 69 -4.92 -3.03 4.98
CA PHE A 69 -6.35 -3.13 5.26
C PHE A 69 -7.05 -1.77 5.21
N ARG A 70 -6.48 -0.73 5.84
CA ARG A 70 -7.05 0.62 5.80
C ARG A 70 -7.13 1.19 4.38
N TYR A 71 -6.12 0.93 3.55
CA TYR A 71 -6.10 1.35 2.15
C TYR A 71 -7.22 0.69 1.35
N GLU A 72 -7.48 -0.60 1.59
CA GLU A 72 -8.61 -1.31 1.00
C GLU A 72 -9.97 -0.82 1.52
N PHE A 73 -10.12 -0.58 2.82
CA PHE A 73 -11.36 -0.06 3.41
C PHE A 73 -11.77 1.27 2.78
N LEU A 74 -10.80 2.15 2.49
CA LEU A 74 -11.04 3.41 1.77
C LEU A 74 -11.41 3.21 0.28
N GLY A 75 -11.40 1.98 -0.22
CA GLY A 75 -11.63 1.64 -1.63
C GLY A 75 -10.55 2.16 -2.57
N TRP A 76 -9.40 2.55 -2.03
CA TRP A 76 -8.30 3.13 -2.81
C TRP A 76 -7.62 2.10 -3.71
N ASN A 77 -7.71 0.82 -3.35
CA ASN A 77 -7.23 -0.31 -4.16
C ASN A 77 -7.93 -0.46 -5.53
N LYS A 78 -9.08 0.19 -5.72
CA LYS A 78 -9.81 0.20 -7.01
C LYS A 78 -9.38 1.33 -7.94
N LYS A 79 -8.49 2.22 -7.50
CA LYS A 79 -8.00 3.35 -8.30
C LYS A 79 -6.70 2.94 -8.99
N ALA A 80 -6.61 3.19 -10.29
CA ALA A 80 -5.40 2.91 -11.06
C ALA A 80 -4.20 3.69 -10.52
N ILE A 81 -3.02 3.05 -10.48
CA ILE A 81 -1.77 3.63 -10.00
C ILE A 81 -0.74 3.61 -11.14
N PRO A 82 0.01 4.72 -11.36
CA PRO A 82 1.20 4.68 -12.20
C PRO A 82 2.24 3.73 -11.59
N ASP A 83 2.79 2.82 -12.41
CA ASP A 83 3.78 1.81 -12.01
C ASP A 83 3.38 1.00 -10.77
N PRO A 84 2.26 0.23 -10.82
CA PRO A 84 1.70 -0.43 -9.65
C PRO A 84 2.64 -1.47 -9.04
N TYR A 85 3.50 -2.11 -9.84
CA TYR A 85 4.54 -3.01 -9.35
C TYR A 85 5.57 -2.30 -8.48
N GLU A 86 5.91 -1.05 -8.78
CA GLU A 86 6.86 -0.29 -7.97
C GLU A 86 6.26 0.06 -6.60
N PHE A 87 4.98 0.45 -6.59
CA PHE A 87 4.23 0.74 -5.37
C PHE A 87 4.04 -0.51 -4.50
N LEU A 88 3.49 -1.58 -5.07
CA LEU A 88 3.24 -2.85 -4.35
C LEU A 88 4.55 -3.52 -3.95
N GLY A 89 5.56 -3.51 -4.81
CA GLY A 89 6.87 -4.08 -4.54
C GLY A 89 7.54 -3.47 -3.32
N TYR A 90 7.34 -2.17 -3.06
CA TYR A 90 7.82 -1.54 -1.83
C TYR A 90 7.13 -2.09 -0.58
N LEU A 91 5.80 -2.26 -0.64
CA LEU A 91 5.02 -2.79 0.48
C LEU A 91 5.40 -4.24 0.80
N TYR A 92 5.49 -5.09 -0.24
CA TYR A 92 5.97 -6.47 -0.10
C TYR A 92 7.41 -6.52 0.44
N TYR A 93 8.30 -5.67 -0.07
CA TYR A 93 9.67 -5.57 0.45
C TYR A 93 9.69 -5.23 1.95
N LYS A 94 8.95 -4.20 2.38
CA LYS A 94 8.87 -3.80 3.80
C LYS A 94 8.21 -4.83 4.69
N ALA A 95 7.24 -5.59 4.18
CA ALA A 95 6.64 -6.69 4.91
C ALA A 95 7.58 -7.90 5.05
N GLY A 96 8.65 -7.98 4.25
CA GLY A 96 9.57 -9.12 4.23
C GLY A 96 9.26 -10.16 3.16
N PHE A 97 8.35 -9.85 2.23
CA PHE A 97 7.95 -10.67 1.08
C PHE A 97 7.59 -12.10 1.53
N ARG A 98 8.36 -13.11 1.16
CA ARG A 98 8.16 -14.52 1.57
C ARG A 98 8.26 -14.78 3.08
N LYS A 99 8.72 -13.81 3.87
CA LYS A 99 8.83 -13.88 5.34
C LYS A 99 7.84 -12.96 6.05
N ALA A 100 6.87 -12.40 5.32
CA ALA A 100 5.85 -11.55 5.90
C ALA A 100 5.04 -12.26 6.98
N SER A 101 4.55 -11.50 7.96
CA SER A 101 3.55 -11.98 8.92
C SER A 101 2.28 -12.41 8.16
N PRO A 102 1.50 -13.37 8.69
CA PRO A 102 0.29 -13.85 8.00
C PRO A 102 -0.69 -12.72 7.65
N ASP A 103 -0.87 -11.75 8.55
CA ASP A 103 -1.77 -10.62 8.32
C ASP A 103 -1.26 -9.69 7.21
N ALA A 104 0.05 -9.47 7.13
CA ALA A 104 0.64 -8.67 6.07
C ALA A 104 0.60 -9.38 4.72
N ALA A 105 0.87 -10.69 4.67
CA ALA A 105 0.72 -11.47 3.45
C ALA A 105 -0.72 -11.40 2.93
N HIS A 106 -1.70 -11.60 3.81
CA HIS A 106 -3.12 -11.49 3.47
C HIS A 106 -3.49 -10.09 2.95
N ALA A 107 -3.15 -9.02 3.67
CA ALA A 107 -3.45 -7.65 3.26
C ALA A 107 -2.81 -7.31 1.91
N LEU A 108 -1.58 -7.78 1.67
CA LEU A 108 -0.86 -7.51 0.43
C LEU A 108 -1.40 -8.32 -0.75
N ASP A 109 -1.80 -9.57 -0.55
CA ASP A 109 -2.41 -10.37 -1.59
C ASP A 109 -3.73 -9.74 -2.06
N ASP A 110 -4.58 -9.30 -1.14
CA ASP A 110 -5.84 -8.60 -1.44
C ASP A 110 -5.59 -7.29 -2.20
N LEU A 111 -4.60 -6.50 -1.78
CA LEU A 111 -4.18 -5.31 -2.52
C LEU A 111 -3.64 -5.68 -3.91
N CYS A 112 -2.85 -6.73 -4.03
CA CYS A 112 -2.21 -7.12 -5.28
C CYS A 112 -3.27 -7.49 -6.34
N ILE A 113 -4.24 -8.33 -5.98
CA ILE A 113 -5.30 -8.81 -6.87
C ILE A 113 -6.34 -7.73 -7.21
N THR A 114 -6.31 -6.58 -6.55
CA THR A 114 -7.21 -5.46 -6.81
C THR A 114 -6.52 -4.29 -7.51
N VAL A 115 -5.35 -3.87 -7.03
CA VAL A 115 -4.57 -2.76 -7.60
C VAL A 115 -4.02 -3.08 -8.97
N LEU A 116 -3.47 -4.29 -9.18
CA LEU A 116 -2.87 -4.65 -10.47
C LEU A 116 -3.93 -4.68 -11.60
N PRO A 117 -5.08 -5.36 -11.45
CA PRO A 117 -6.12 -5.30 -12.46
C PRO A 117 -6.70 -3.90 -12.67
N ALA A 118 -6.92 -3.13 -11.59
CA ALA A 118 -7.38 -1.75 -11.70
C ALA A 118 -6.39 -0.86 -12.46
N SER A 119 -5.11 -1.23 -12.46
CA SER A 119 -4.02 -0.53 -13.14
C SER A 119 -3.64 -1.14 -14.50
N GLY A 120 -4.44 -2.06 -15.04
CA GLY A 120 -4.29 -2.60 -16.39
C GLY A 120 -3.48 -3.89 -16.51
N TYR A 121 -3.27 -4.62 -15.41
CA TYR A 121 -2.59 -5.92 -15.37
C TYR A 121 -3.61 -7.04 -15.06
N PRO A 122 -4.40 -7.49 -16.05
CA PRO A 122 -5.46 -8.46 -15.85
C PRO A 122 -4.95 -9.85 -15.44
N GLU A 123 -3.67 -10.15 -15.62
CA GLU A 123 -3.05 -11.41 -15.19
C GLU A 123 -3.14 -11.65 -13.68
N ALA A 124 -3.27 -10.59 -12.88
CA ALA A 124 -3.45 -10.66 -11.43
C ALA A 124 -4.92 -10.80 -11.00
N ASN A 125 -5.87 -10.80 -11.95
CA ASN A 125 -7.28 -10.92 -11.66
C ASN A 125 -7.65 -12.39 -11.39
N ILE A 126 -7.99 -12.69 -10.14
CA ILE A 126 -8.30 -14.06 -9.67
C ILE A 126 -9.54 -14.68 -10.32
N TYR A 127 -10.45 -13.90 -10.92
CA TYR A 127 -11.58 -14.45 -11.65
C TYR A 127 -11.14 -15.14 -12.95
N TYR A 128 -10.00 -14.72 -13.53
CA TYR A 128 -9.41 -15.32 -14.73
C TYR A 128 -8.20 -16.21 -14.39
N HIS A 129 -7.48 -15.86 -13.33
CA HIS A 129 -6.26 -16.53 -12.87
C HIS A 129 -6.36 -16.87 -11.37
N PRO A 130 -7.16 -17.88 -10.99
CA PRO A 130 -7.51 -18.16 -9.58
C PRO A 130 -6.33 -18.60 -8.70
N TYR A 131 -5.18 -18.87 -9.32
CA TYR A 131 -3.93 -19.26 -8.64
C TYR A 131 -2.85 -18.19 -8.76
N TYR A 132 -3.21 -16.95 -9.07
CA TYR A 132 -2.27 -15.84 -9.04
C TYR A 132 -1.67 -15.71 -7.63
N ALA A 133 -0.35 -15.55 -7.57
CA ALA A 133 0.40 -15.32 -6.34
C ALA A 133 1.52 -14.31 -6.63
N ALA A 134 1.60 -13.26 -5.83
CA ALA A 134 2.56 -12.18 -6.03
C ALA A 134 4.02 -12.68 -5.92
N GLU A 135 4.27 -13.68 -5.07
CA GLU A 135 5.59 -14.29 -4.87
C GLU A 135 6.09 -15.15 -6.03
N ALA A 136 5.19 -15.43 -6.98
CA ALA A 136 5.46 -16.16 -8.22
C ALA A 136 5.42 -15.24 -9.46
N ASP A 137 4.96 -13.98 -9.33
CA ASP A 137 4.96 -13.01 -10.42
C ASP A 137 6.38 -12.44 -10.64
N PRO A 138 7.03 -12.69 -11.79
CA PRO A 138 8.37 -12.17 -12.07
C PRO A 138 8.47 -10.65 -11.96
N LYS A 139 7.43 -9.90 -12.36
CA LYS A 139 7.44 -8.43 -12.28
C LYS A 139 7.40 -7.94 -10.83
N MET A 140 6.70 -8.68 -9.96
CA MET A 140 6.66 -8.38 -8.53
C MET A 140 7.99 -8.72 -7.86
N ILE A 141 8.54 -9.90 -8.16
CA ILE A 141 9.86 -10.31 -7.66
C ILE A 141 10.91 -9.26 -8.03
N ASP A 142 10.95 -8.84 -9.30
CA ASP A 142 11.88 -7.81 -9.77
C ASP A 142 11.66 -6.47 -9.05
N ALA A 143 10.42 -6.09 -8.75
CA ALA A 143 10.13 -4.85 -8.04
C ALA A 143 10.60 -4.88 -6.57
N VAL A 144 10.36 -5.99 -5.87
CA VAL A 144 10.84 -6.21 -4.51
C VAL A 144 12.37 -6.17 -4.47
N GLU A 145 13.04 -6.81 -5.41
CA GLU A 145 14.51 -6.83 -5.46
C GLU A 145 15.09 -5.45 -5.81
N ARG A 146 14.47 -4.66 -6.68
CA ARG A 146 14.87 -3.26 -6.90
C ARG A 146 14.82 -2.44 -5.60
N TRP A 147 13.78 -2.62 -4.77
CA TRP A 147 13.69 -1.92 -3.49
C TRP A 147 14.71 -2.40 -2.48
N ARG A 148 14.96 -3.71 -2.42
CA ARG A 148 16.03 -4.29 -1.58
C ARG A 148 17.37 -3.64 -1.92
N GLN A 149 17.75 -3.63 -3.19
CA GLN A 149 19.03 -3.06 -3.65
C GLN A 149 19.17 -1.57 -3.31
N ARG A 150 18.10 -0.78 -3.49
CA ARG A 150 18.12 0.66 -3.18
C ARG A 150 18.31 0.96 -1.69
N GLU A 151 17.74 0.16 -0.80
CA GLU A 151 17.82 0.40 0.64
C GLU A 151 19.01 -0.28 1.31
N THR A 152 19.47 -1.44 0.82
CA THR A 152 20.63 -2.15 1.40
C THR A 152 21.94 -1.78 0.73
N GLY A 153 21.91 -1.19 -0.47
CA GLY A 153 23.11 -0.89 -1.27
C GLY A 153 23.80 -2.14 -1.81
N GLU A 154 23.17 -3.31 -1.74
CA GLU A 154 23.73 -4.56 -2.27
C GLU A 154 23.47 -4.63 -3.79
N GLU A 155 24.52 -4.51 -4.61
CA GLU A 155 24.47 -4.84 -6.04
C GLU A 155 24.34 -6.36 -6.22
N THR A 156 23.48 -6.80 -7.15
CA THR A 156 23.31 -8.23 -7.47
C THR A 156 24.62 -8.80 -8.02
N PRO A 157 25.05 -10.02 -7.63
CA PRO A 157 26.14 -10.68 -8.33
C PRO A 157 25.71 -10.92 -9.77
N LYS A 158 26.54 -10.49 -10.72
CA LYS A 158 26.41 -10.79 -12.15
C LYS A 158 26.46 -12.29 -12.42
#